data_AF-A0AA39FBW8-F1
#
_entry.id   AF-A0AA39FBW8-F1
#
_cell.length_a   1.000
_cell.length_b   1.000
_cell.length_c   1.000
_cell.angle_alpha   90.00
_cell.angle_beta   90.00
_cell.angle_gamma   90.00
#
_symmetry.space_group_name_H-M   'P 1'
#
loop_
_entity.id
_entity.type
_entity.pdbx_description
1 polymer ?
#
loop_
_entity_poly.entity_id
_entity_poly.type
_entity_poly.pdbx_seq_one_letter_code
_entity_poly.pdbx_strand_id
1 'polypeptide(L)' 'METFGTQIGRIAYSYAEKYDDSRITRAEQSTSEVCKKRRASLRSQKLEKNDSYEATEELLYGQGITD' A
#
# COMPACT_ATOMS: atom_id res chain seq x y z
N MET A 1 -16.87 -21.14 28.48
CA MET A 1 -16.54 -21.52 27.10
C MET A 1 -15.30 -22.40 27.19
N GLU A 2 -15.43 -23.68 26.87
CA GLU A 2 -14.29 -24.60 26.88
C GLU A 2 -13.58 -24.54 25.53
N THR A 3 -12.27 -24.41 25.55
CA THR A 3 -11.43 -24.76 24.40
C THR A 3 -10.45 -25.80 24.89
N PHE A 4 -10.41 -26.95 24.21
CA PHE A 4 -9.52 -28.08 24.55
C PHE A 4 -9.61 -28.59 26.00
N GLY A 5 -10.83 -28.68 26.56
CA GLY A 5 -11.06 -29.25 27.90
C GLY A 5 -10.47 -28.45 29.07
N THR A 6 -10.00 -27.21 28.81
CA THR A 6 -9.48 -26.31 29.82
C THR A 6 -10.41 -25.11 29.95
N GLN A 7 -10.88 -24.83 31.17
CA GLN A 7 -11.79 -23.71 31.42
C GLN A 7 -11.02 -22.40 31.39
N ILE A 8 -11.13 -21.66 30.28
CA ILE A 8 -10.53 -20.34 30.16
C ILE A 8 -11.32 -19.36 31.02
N GLY A 9 -10.65 -18.72 31.97
CA GLY A 9 -11.21 -17.66 32.78
C GLY A 9 -11.59 -16.43 31.95
N ARG A 10 -12.63 -15.70 32.39
CA ARG A 10 -13.21 -14.58 31.65
C ARG A 10 -12.21 -13.47 31.27
N ILE A 11 -11.21 -13.23 32.12
CA ILE A 11 -10.15 -12.23 31.88
C ILE A 11 -9.27 -12.64 30.71
N ALA A 12 -8.81 -13.89 30.71
CA ALA A 12 -7.94 -14.42 29.65
C ALA A 12 -8.64 -14.40 28.29
N TYR A 13 -9.94 -14.72 28.27
CA TYR A 13 -10.76 -14.63 27.06
C TYR A 13 -10.84 -13.19 26.52
N SER A 14 -11.18 -12.23 27.38
CA SER A 14 -11.27 -10.81 26.97
C SER A 14 -9.93 -10.23 26.51
N TYR A 15 -8.82 -10.73 27.04
CA TYR A 15 -7.49 -10.34 26.59
C TYR A 15 -7.20 -10.87 25.19
N ALA A 16 -7.53 -12.14 24.92
CA ALA A 16 -7.34 -12.75 23.62
C ALA A 16 -8.16 -12.04 22.52
N GLU A 17 -9.42 -11.70 22.79
CA GLU A 17 -10.24 -10.92 21.85
C GLU A 17 -9.61 -9.57 21.53
N LYS A 18 -9.24 -8.79 22.55
CA LYS A 18 -8.60 -7.47 22.35
C LYS A 18 -7.28 -7.55 21.60
N TYR A 19 -6.50 -8.59 21.86
CA TYR A 19 -5.26 -8.82 21.15
C TYR A 19 -5.50 -9.12 19.68
N ASP A 20 -6.47 -9.98 19.38
CA ASP A 20 -6.82 -10.34 18.00
C ASP A 20 -7.39 -9.13 17.24
N ASP A 21 -8.27 -8.34 17.84
CA ASP A 21 -8.77 -7.09 17.24
C ASP A 21 -7.64 -6.11 16.93
N SER A 22 -6.69 -5.96 17.87
CA SER A 22 -5.51 -5.11 17.68
C SER A 22 -4.61 -5.63 16.55
N ARG A 23 -4.46 -6.95 16.45
CA ARG A 23 -3.68 -7.60 15.37
C ARG A 23 -4.32 -7.36 14.01
N ILE A 24 -5.63 -7.55 13.90
CA ILE A 24 -6.39 -7.33 12.67
C ILE A 24 -6.29 -5.87 12.23
N THR A 25 -6.57 -4.93 13.14
CA THR A 25 -6.49 -3.49 12.87
C THR A 25 -5.12 -3.08 12.35
N ARG A 26 -4.05 -3.61 12.95
CA ARG A 26 -2.67 -3.33 12.52
C ARG A 26 -2.38 -3.87 11.12
N ALA A 27 -2.87 -5.07 10.80
CA ALA A 27 -2.71 -5.67 9.49
C ALA A 27 -3.44 -4.86 8.40
N GLU A 28 -4.66 -4.40 8.69
CA GLU A 28 -5.45 -3.55 7.80
C GLU A 28 -4.78 -2.19 7.55
N GLN A 29 -4.25 -1.56 8.60
CA GLN A 29 -3.50 -0.31 8.45
C GLN A 29 -2.24 -0.52 7.61
N SER A 30 -1.46 -1.58 7.88
CA SER A 30 -0.24 -1.89 7.14
C SER A 30 -0.51 -2.11 5.65
N THR A 31 -1.54 -2.89 5.32
CA THR A 31 -1.93 -3.16 3.93
C THR A 31 -2.43 -1.90 3.22
N SER A 32 -3.21 -1.07 3.88
CA SER A 32 -3.64 0.24 3.36
C SER A 32 -2.46 1.15 3.05
N GLU A 33 -1.50 1.29 3.97
CA GLU A 33 -0.34 2.15 3.79
C GLU A 33 0.60 1.64 2.69
N VAL A 34 0.82 0.33 2.61
CA VAL A 34 1.58 -0.29 1.51
C VAL A 34 0.90 -0.03 0.16
N CYS A 35 -0.41 -0.17 0.08
CA CYS A 35 -1.18 0.12 -1.13
C CYS A 35 -1.13 1.60 -1.53
N LYS A 36 -1.17 2.53 -0.57
CA LYS A 36 -1.01 3.96 -0.84
C LYS A 36 0.40 4.28 -1.37
N LYS A 37 1.44 3.76 -0.72
CA LYS A 37 2.84 3.93 -1.15
C LYS A 37 3.07 3.37 -2.56
N ARG A 38 2.53 2.19 -2.86
CA ARG A 38 2.62 1.59 -4.20
C ARG A 38 1.92 2.44 -5.26
N ARG A 39 0.72 2.96 -4.98
CA ARG A 39 0.01 3.88 -5.88
C ARG A 39 0.75 5.20 -6.10
N ALA A 40 1.41 5.73 -5.07
CA ALA A 40 2.23 6.93 -5.20
C ALA A 40 3.47 6.66 -6.08
N SER A 41 4.18 5.56 -5.85
CA SER A 41 5.34 5.14 -6.64
C SER A 41 4.99 4.93 -8.12
N LEU A 42 3.88 4.25 -8.41
CA LEU A 42 3.41 4.06 -9.79
C LEU A 42 3.07 5.38 -10.49
N ARG A 43 2.54 6.38 -9.77
CA ARG A 43 2.28 7.70 -10.32
C ARG A 43 3.58 8.45 -10.63
N SER A 44 4.57 8.40 -9.74
CA SER A 44 5.89 8.99 -9.97
C SER A 44 6.56 8.40 -11.22
N GLN A 45 6.56 7.06 -11.35
CA GLN A 45 7.14 6.38 -12.51
C GLN A 45 6.45 6.76 -13.82
N LYS A 46 5.12 6.95 -13.81
CA LYS A 46 4.39 7.42 -14.99
C LYS A 46 4.73 8.86 -15.34
N LEU A 47 4.89 9.73 -14.35
CA LEU A 47 5.31 11.12 -14.56
C LEU A 47 6.70 11.15 -15.21
N GLU A 48 7.68 10.48 -14.62
CA GLU A 48 9.04 10.39 -15.16
C GLU A 48 9.06 9.84 -16.59
N LYS A 49 8.24 8.81 -16.86
CA LYS A 49 8.11 8.28 -18.22
C LYS A 49 7.52 9.29 -19.19
N ASN A 50 6.49 10.03 -18.79
CA ASN A 50 5.88 11.06 -19.62
C ASN A 50 6.85 12.21 -19.88
N ASP A 51 7.53 12.71 -18.84
CA ASP A 51 8.54 13.78 -18.97
C ASP A 51 9.66 13.35 -19.93
N SER A 52 10.11 12.10 -19.84
CA SER A 52 11.11 11.56 -20.77
C SER A 52 10.60 11.48 -22.21
N TYR A 53 9.32 11.15 -22.39
CA TYR A 53 8.68 11.06 -23.70
C TYR A 53 8.52 12.45 -24.33
N GLU A 54 8.02 13.42 -23.56
CA GLU A 54 7.88 14.81 -23.99
C GLU A 54 9.25 15.41 -24.37
N ALA A 55 10.29 15.20 -23.56
CA ALA A 55 11.63 15.64 -23.90
C ALA A 55 12.15 15.01 -25.22
N THR A 56 11.84 13.73 -25.48
CA THR A 56 12.21 13.09 -26.75
C THR A 56 11.40 13.59 -27.94
N GLU A 57 10.11 13.91 -27.76
CA GLU A 57 9.27 14.46 -28.84
C GLU A 57 9.61 15.93 -29.13
N GLU A 58 9.91 16.73 -28.11
CA GLU A 58 10.44 18.09 -28.30
C GLU A 58 11.75 18.09 -29.07
N LEU A 59 12.65 17.12 -28.80
CA LEU A 59 13.86 16.90 -29.61
C LEU A 59 13.53 16.46 -31.04
N LEU A 60 12.56 15.56 -31.22
CA LEU A 60 12.18 15.02 -32.52
C LEU A 60 11.52 16.08 -33.42
N TYR A 61 10.73 16.97 -32.83
CA TYR A 61 9.88 17.91 -33.56
C TYR A 61 10.35 19.38 -33.46
N GLY A 62 11.26 19.71 -32.55
CA GLY A 62 11.65 21.09 -32.27
C GLY A 62 12.79 21.67 -33.12
N GLN A 63 13.58 20.84 -33.82
CA GLN A 63 14.80 21.34 -34.49
C GLN A 63 15.04 20.84 -35.92
N GLY A 64 14.09 20.10 -36.54
CA GLY A 64 14.34 19.51 -37.85
C GLY A 64 13.13 19.18 -38.75
N ILE A 65 11.89 19.58 -38.40
CA ILE A 65 10.75 19.42 -39.34
C ILE A 65 10.58 20.64 -40.26
N THR A 66 11.35 21.70 -40.04
CA THR A 66 11.37 22.90 -40.87
C THR A 66 12.72 22.99 -41.55
N ASP A 67 12.95 22.12 -42.53
CA ASP A 67 13.80 22.41 -43.70
C ASP A 67 12.87 22.52 -44.91
#